data_AF-A0A382NVK1-F1
#
_entry.id   AF-A0A382NVK1-F1
#
_cell.length_a   1.000
_cell.length_b   1.000
_cell.length_c   1.000
_cell.angle_alpha   90.00
_cell.angle_beta   90.00
_cell.angle_gamma   90.00
#
_symmetry.space_group_name_H-M   'P 1'
#
loop_
_entity.id
_entity.type
_entity.pdbx_description
1 polymer ?
#
loop_
_entity_poly.entity_id
_entity_poly.type
_entity_poly.pdbx_seq_one_letter_code
_entity_poly.pdbx_strand_id
1 'polypeptide(L)'
;MHTVDTIMKDMVNLRIHIAPVAFEVDRVVIPAVRMKADKVYLVAHDDVAKDKAIKYRQKIEKQLKKKGIKTEVTHANRLRLFPIIKAV
;
A
#
# COMPACT_ATOMS: atom_id res chain seq x y z
N MET A 1 -30.25 23.21 9.63
CA MET A 1 -30.68 22.72 8.31
C MET A 1 -29.42 22.24 7.60
N HIS A 2 -29.25 20.93 7.43
CA HIS A 2 -28.15 20.39 6.63
C HIS A 2 -28.63 20.37 5.18
N THR A 3 -27.94 21.07 4.28
CA THR A 3 -28.20 20.94 2.83
C THR A 3 -27.67 19.59 2.34
N VAL A 4 -28.07 19.17 1.15
CA VAL A 4 -27.58 17.95 0.48
C VAL A 4 -26.04 17.92 0.47
N ASP A 5 -25.41 19.10 0.36
CA ASP A 5 -23.95 19.30 0.42
C ASP A 5 -23.35 19.16 1.83
N THR A 6 -24.13 19.41 2.90
CA THR A 6 -23.67 19.24 4.29
C THR A 6 -23.79 17.78 4.78
N ILE A 7 -24.49 16.91 4.05
CA ILE A 7 -24.61 15.47 4.34
C ILE A 7 -23.28 14.73 4.07
N MET A 8 -22.34 15.34 3.35
CA MET A 8 -20.98 14.80 3.13
C MET A 8 -20.10 14.79 4.39
N LYS A 9 -20.62 15.17 5.56
CA LYS A 9 -19.87 15.24 6.83
C LYS A 9 -19.32 13.88 7.30
N ASP A 10 -19.86 12.78 6.78
CA ASP A 10 -19.47 11.40 7.13
C ASP A 10 -18.90 10.59 5.95
N MET A 11 -18.32 11.24 4.93
CA MET A 11 -17.50 10.51 3.97
C MET A 11 -16.26 9.96 4.69
N VAL A 12 -16.28 8.68 5.02
CA VAL A 12 -15.09 7.94 5.48
C VAL A 12 -14.01 8.12 4.42
N ASN A 13 -13.03 8.99 4.71
CA ASN A 13 -11.88 9.21 3.83
C ASN A 13 -10.90 8.04 3.96
N LEU A 14 -11.29 6.90 3.40
CA LEU A 14 -10.44 5.72 3.30
C LEU A 14 -9.16 6.08 2.54
N ARG A 15 -8.03 5.96 3.22
CA ARG A 15 -6.71 6.28 2.68
C ARG A 15 -5.99 5.01 2.29
N ILE A 16 -5.88 4.79 0.98
CA ILE A 16 -5.13 3.69 0.40
C ILE A 16 -3.79 4.21 -0.10
N HIS A 17 -2.71 3.55 0.29
CA HIS A 17 -1.39 3.78 -0.28
C HIS A 17 -1.04 2.64 -1.22
N ILE A 18 -0.44 2.94 -2.36
CA ILE A 18 0.09 1.94 -3.28
C ILE A 18 1.60 2.17 -3.33
N ALA A 19 2.39 1.15 -2.99
CA ALA A 19 3.83 1.25 -2.85
C ALA A 19 4.54 0.10 -3.58
N PRO A 20 5.36 0.38 -4.61
CA PRO A 20 6.25 -0.62 -5.17
C PRO A 20 7.32 -1.01 -4.13
N VAL A 21 7.56 -2.31 -3.98
CA VAL A 21 8.52 -2.82 -3.02
C VAL A 21 9.88 -3.02 -3.66
N ALA A 22 10.90 -2.48 -2.98
CA ALA A 22 12.30 -2.67 -3.29
C ALA A 22 13.08 -2.81 -1.98
N PHE A 23 14.24 -2.14 -1.86
CA PHE A 23 15.17 -2.32 -0.74
C PHE A 23 14.98 -1.31 0.41
N GLU A 24 13.91 -0.52 0.40
CA GLU A 24 13.67 0.52 1.40
C GLU A 24 12.35 0.28 2.15
N VAL A 25 12.46 0.00 3.46
CA VAL A 25 11.30 -0.22 4.34
C VAL A 25 10.64 1.10 4.72
N ASP A 26 11.46 2.08 5.09
CA ASP A 26 10.99 3.32 5.71
C ASP A 26 10.19 4.21 4.75
N ARG A 27 10.51 4.14 3.45
CA ARG A 27 9.75 4.85 2.40
C ARG A 27 8.31 4.38 2.26
N VAL A 28 7.98 3.19 2.76
CA VAL A 28 6.61 2.67 2.78
C VAL A 28 5.98 2.91 4.15
N VAL A 29 6.68 2.53 5.22
CA VAL A 29 6.10 2.54 6.57
C VAL A 29 5.89 3.96 7.10
N ILE A 30 6.87 4.85 6.96
CA ILE A 30 6.78 6.20 7.53
C ILE A 30 5.61 6.99 6.93
N PRO A 31 5.43 7.06 5.60
CA PRO A 31 4.27 7.74 5.02
C PRO A 31 2.95 7.09 5.41
N ALA A 32 2.85 5.75 5.38
CA ALA A 32 1.63 5.03 5.74
C ALA A 32 1.20 5.32 7.18
N VAL A 33 2.14 5.38 8.13
CA VAL A 33 1.86 5.70 9.53
C VAL A 33 1.52 7.18 9.71
N ARG A 34 2.35 8.09 9.19
CA ARG A 34 2.16 9.55 9.36
C ARG A 34 0.83 10.01 8.77
N MET A 35 0.44 9.40 7.66
CA MET A 35 -0.81 9.70 6.98
C MET A 35 -1.96 8.82 7.46
N LYS A 36 -1.80 7.90 8.41
CA LYS A 36 -2.91 7.04 8.89
C LYS A 36 -3.59 6.30 7.71
N ALA A 37 -2.81 5.62 6.89
CA ALA A 37 -3.35 4.78 5.83
C ALA A 37 -4.22 3.66 6.43
N ASP A 38 -5.39 3.43 5.85
CA ASP A 38 -6.27 2.31 6.21
C ASP A 38 -5.77 1.00 5.58
N LYS A 39 -5.21 1.11 4.37
CA LYS A 39 -4.67 -0.01 3.60
C LYS A 39 -3.43 0.39 2.81
N VAL A 40 -2.47 -0.52 2.71
CA VAL A 40 -1.30 -0.41 1.83
C VAL A 40 -1.28 -1.59 0.86
N TYR A 41 -1.30 -1.30 -0.44
CA TYR A 41 -0.96 -2.26 -1.48
C TYR A 41 0.55 -2.25 -1.73
N LEU A 42 1.19 -3.39 -1.50
CA LEU A 42 2.60 -3.63 -1.78
C LEU A 42 2.72 -4.29 -3.14
N VAL A 43 3.25 -3.55 -4.13
CA VAL A 43 3.49 -4.09 -5.47
C VAL A 43 4.85 -4.76 -5.49
N ALA A 44 4.87 -6.08 -5.39
CA ALA A 44 6.05 -6.91 -5.45
C ALA A 44 6.34 -7.35 -6.89
N HIS A 45 7.59 -7.75 -7.17
CA HIS A 45 7.91 -8.34 -8.46
C HIS A 45 7.18 -9.68 -8.62
N ASP A 46 6.70 -9.95 -9.83
CA ASP A 46 6.03 -11.19 -10.21
C ASP A 46 6.96 -12.40 -10.22
N ASP A 47 8.26 -12.20 -10.49
CA ASP A 47 9.27 -13.26 -10.34
C ASP A 47 9.79 -13.34 -8.90
N VAL A 48 9.10 -14.13 -8.08
CA VAL A 48 9.44 -14.34 -6.65
C VAL A 48 10.81 -15.02 -6.49
N ALA A 49 11.23 -15.87 -7.43
CA ALA A 49 12.51 -16.56 -7.33
C ALA A 49 13.71 -15.61 -7.53
N LYS A 50 13.52 -14.54 -8.32
CA LYS A 50 14.52 -13.49 -8.51
C LYS A 50 14.35 -12.30 -7.56
N ASP A 51 13.31 -12.28 -6.74
CA ASP A 51 13.02 -11.14 -5.87
C ASP A 51 13.94 -11.10 -4.64
N LYS A 52 15.04 -10.34 -4.78
CA LYS A 52 15.97 -10.05 -3.69
C LYS A 52 15.34 -9.19 -2.58
N ALA A 53 14.19 -8.56 -2.83
CA ALA A 53 13.51 -7.68 -1.89
C ALA A 53 12.54 -8.40 -0.94
N ILE A 54 12.37 -9.72 -1.02
CA ILE A 54 11.43 -10.48 -0.15
C ILE A 54 11.61 -10.15 1.34
N LYS A 55 12.87 -10.09 1.82
CA LYS A 55 13.16 -9.77 3.23
C LYS A 55 12.69 -8.37 3.62
N TYR A 56 12.71 -7.42 2.69
CA TYR A 56 12.26 -6.04 2.91
C TYR A 56 10.73 -5.97 2.89
N ARG A 57 10.08 -6.65 1.94
CA ARG A 57 8.63 -6.83 1.91
C ARG A 57 8.08 -7.38 3.24
N GLN A 58 8.66 -8.48 3.72
CA GLN A 58 8.27 -9.11 4.99
C GLN A 58 8.47 -8.17 6.18
N LYS A 59 9.54 -7.36 6.19
CA LYS A 59 9.76 -6.34 7.22
C LYS A 59 8.67 -5.26 7.17
N ILE A 60 8.29 -4.79 5.97
CA ILE A 60 7.22 -3.81 5.77
C ILE A 60 5.89 -4.37 6.30
N GLU A 61 5.49 -5.57 5.86
CA GLU A 61 4.25 -6.23 6.30
C GLU A 61 4.19 -6.37 7.83
N LYS A 62 5.29 -6.80 8.46
CA LYS A 62 5.38 -6.92 9.92
C LYS A 62 5.22 -5.57 10.62
N GLN A 63 5.83 -4.50 10.09
CA GLN A 63 5.72 -3.17 10.69
C GLN A 63 4.33 -2.56 10.51
N LEU A 64 3.73 -2.66 9.32
CA LEU A 64 2.38 -2.17 9.06
C LEU A 64 1.33 -2.91 9.90
N LYS A 65 1.44 -4.24 10.02
CA LYS A 65 0.58 -5.05 10.88
C LYS A 65 0.66 -4.63 12.35
N LYS A 66 1.86 -4.38 12.86
CA LYS A 66 2.06 -3.86 14.23
C LYS A 66 1.40 -2.49 14.46
N LYS A 67 1.18 -1.71 13.40
CA LYS A 67 0.53 -0.40 13.43
C LYS A 67 -0.98 -0.46 13.11
N GLY A 68 -1.54 -1.66 12.93
CA GLY A 68 -2.96 -1.85 12.63
C GLY A 68 -3.35 -1.51 11.19
N ILE A 69 -2.37 -1.30 10.29
CA ILE A 69 -2.62 -0.93 8.89
C ILE A 69 -2.82 -2.20 8.06
N LYS A 70 -3.93 -2.29 7.32
CA LYS A 70 -4.19 -3.44 6.44
C LYS A 70 -3.15 -3.46 5.32
N THR A 71 -2.64 -4.63 4.98
CA THR A 71 -1.62 -4.77 3.93
C THR A 71 -2.04 -5.86 2.97
N GLU A 72 -1.91 -5.59 1.67
CA GLU A 72 -2.13 -6.57 0.60
C GLU A 72 -0.91 -6.58 -0.31
N VAL A 73 -0.45 -7.76 -0.71
CA VAL A 73 0.66 -7.91 -1.64
C VAL A 73 0.08 -8.26 -3.00
N THR A 74 0.38 -7.44 -4.00
CA THR A 74 0.04 -7.73 -5.40
C THR A 74 1.34 -7.93 -6.17
N HIS A 75 1.30 -8.84 -7.14
CA HIS A 75 2.47 -9.21 -7.93
C HIS A 75 2.33 -8.68 -9.35
N ALA A 76 3.28 -7.86 -9.77
CA ALA A 76 3.28 -7.28 -11.11
C ALA A 76 4.69 -7.16 -11.69
N ASN A 77 4.78 -7.30 -13.01
CA ASN A 77 6.01 -6.99 -13.72
C ASN A 77 6.23 -5.47 -13.72
N ARG A 78 7.20 -5.01 -12.92
CA ARG A 78 7.56 -3.60 -12.78
C ARG A 78 7.99 -2.89 -14.07
N LEU A 79 8.31 -3.64 -15.13
CA LEU A 79 8.66 -3.09 -16.46
C LEU A 79 7.45 -2.94 -17.37
N ARG A 80 6.26 -3.43 -16.98
CA ARG A 80 5.05 -3.38 -17.78
C ARG A 80 3.99 -2.52 -17.11
N LEU A 81 3.76 -1.33 -17.66
CA LEU A 81 2.84 -0.33 -17.11
C LEU A 81 1.39 -0.84 -16.97
N PHE A 82 0.81 -1.40 -18.05
CA PHE A 82 -0.60 -1.82 -18.03
C PHE A 82 -0.93 -2.93 -17.02
N PRO A 83 -0.11 -3.99 -16.88
CA PRO A 83 -0.29 -4.97 -15.81
C PRO A 83 -0.28 -4.37 -14.41
N ILE A 84 0.59 -3.39 -14.12
CA ILE A 84 0.67 -2.75 -12.80
C ILE A 84 -0.61 -1.98 -12.50
N ILE A 85 -1.12 -1.20 -13.46
CA ILE A 85 -2.33 -0.38 -13.28
C ILE A 85 -3.56 -1.25 -12.98
N LYS A 86 -3.64 -2.47 -13.55
CA LYS A 86 -4.75 -3.40 -13.31
C LYS A 86 -4.67 -4.14 -11.96
N ALA A 87 -3.52 -4.09 -11.28
CA ALA A 87 -3.23 -4.94 -10.13
C ALA A 87 -3.57 -4.29 -8.78
N VAL A 88 -3.98 -3.02 -8.77
CA VAL A 88 -4.17 -2.16 -7.60
C VAL A 88 -5.49 -1.41 -7.63
#